data_AF-A0AAE3ZCF0-F1
#
_entry.id   AF-A0AAE3ZCF0-F1
#
_cell.length_a   1.000
_cell.length_b   1.000
_cell.length_c   1.000
_cell.angle_alpha   90.00
_cell.angle_beta   90.00
_cell.angle_gamma   90.00
#
_symmetry.space_group_name_H-M   'P 1'
#
loop_
_entity.id
_entity.type
_entity.pdbx_description
1 polymer ?
#
loop_
_entity_poly.entity_id
_entity_poly.type
_entity_poly.pdbx_seq_one_letter_code
_entity_poly.pdbx_strand_id
1 'polypeptide(L)'
;MASTELEKKPGQESPGRQAPSQAVDPEEEPSVEWGWHGGFPKGIQIAGWFSTFGMVMMLIGNHQGILSGGNGFKSADVWLITIAAIMAIGLLYDLRRRKTAWRR
;
A
#
# COMPACT_ATOMS: atom_id res chain seq x y z
N MET A 1 49.26 27.88 24.55
CA MET A 1 49.15 26.43 24.82
C MET A 1 48.15 26.26 25.96
N ALA A 2 46.92 25.84 25.66
CA ALA A 2 45.98 25.12 26.53
C ALA A 2 44.56 25.36 26.00
N SER A 3 44.19 24.55 25.00
CA SER A 3 42.84 24.41 24.47
C SER A 3 41.92 23.91 25.57
N THR A 4 40.92 24.71 25.96
CA THR A 4 39.77 24.21 26.72
C THR A 4 38.76 23.65 25.72
N GLU A 5 39.12 22.53 25.09
CA GLU A 5 38.12 21.66 24.46
C GLU A 5 37.38 20.95 25.57
N LEU A 6 36.17 21.43 25.84
CA LEU A 6 35.20 20.74 26.67
C LEU A 6 34.88 19.40 26.02
N GLU A 7 35.28 18.36 26.72
CA GLU A 7 35.02 16.95 26.49
C GLU A 7 33.59 16.69 25.97
N LYS A 8 33.48 16.57 24.65
CA LYS A 8 32.28 16.13 23.94
C LYS A 8 32.09 14.64 24.23
N LYS A 9 31.28 14.35 25.24
CA LYS A 9 30.81 13.00 25.58
C LYS A 9 30.11 12.39 24.34
N PRO A 10 30.57 11.25 23.80
CA PRO A 10 29.92 10.61 22.67
C PRO A 10 28.63 9.96 23.18
N GLY A 11 27.46 10.54 22.86
CA GLY A 11 26.17 9.92 23.19
C GLY A 11 25.03 10.86 23.54
N GLN A 12 25.21 12.19 23.54
CA GLN A 12 24.09 13.13 23.61
C GLN A 12 23.78 13.72 22.24
N GLU A 13 23.10 12.92 21.44
CA GLU A 13 22.37 13.38 20.27
C GLU A 13 21.04 14.01 20.71
N SER A 14 20.87 15.24 20.24
CA SER A 14 19.72 16.13 20.42
C SER A 14 18.39 15.40 20.16
N PRO A 15 17.28 15.71 20.86
CA PRO A 15 15.97 15.16 20.52
C PRO A 15 15.46 15.84 19.24
N GLY A 16 16.12 15.51 18.13
CA GLY A 16 15.68 15.79 16.77
C GLY A 16 14.44 14.95 16.52
N ARG A 17 13.28 15.58 16.67
CA ARG A 17 12.03 15.30 15.97
C ARG A 17 11.87 13.84 15.54
N GLN A 18 11.33 13.01 16.43
CA GLN A 18 10.90 11.65 16.14
C GLN A 18 9.99 11.66 14.91
N ALA A 19 10.52 11.19 13.79
CA ALA A 19 9.71 10.79 12.64
C ALA A 19 8.83 9.61 13.08
N PRO A 20 7.58 9.50 12.60
CA PRO A 20 6.64 8.52 13.10
C PRO A 20 7.18 7.10 12.87
N SER A 21 7.32 6.35 13.96
CA SER A 21 7.78 4.97 14.00
C SER A 21 6.80 4.07 13.24
N GLN A 22 7.10 3.81 11.98
CA GLN A 22 6.68 2.58 11.29
C GLN A 22 7.61 1.41 11.68
N ALA A 23 8.21 1.45 12.86
CA ALA A 23 9.11 0.42 13.34
C ALA A 23 8.25 -0.80 13.73
N VAL A 24 8.32 -1.84 12.91
CA VAL A 24 7.86 -3.19 13.25
C VAL A 24 8.65 -3.65 14.48
N ASP A 25 7.97 -4.24 15.45
CA ASP A 25 8.59 -4.68 16.70
C ASP A 25 9.61 -5.82 16.42
N PRO A 26 10.89 -5.66 16.78
CA PRO A 26 11.90 -6.71 16.58
C PRO A 26 11.59 -8.04 17.26
N GLU A 27 10.70 -8.07 18.26
CA GLU A 27 10.24 -9.33 18.87
C GLU A 27 9.26 -10.11 17.99
N GLU A 28 8.48 -9.45 17.13
CA GLU A 28 7.51 -10.13 16.25
C GLU A 28 8.19 -10.75 15.02
N GLU A 29 9.26 -10.15 14.51
CA GLU A 29 9.96 -10.61 13.32
C GLU A 29 11.49 -10.38 13.47
N PRO A 30 12.33 -11.42 13.71
CA PRO A 30 13.79 -11.25 13.79
C PRO A 30 14.40 -10.76 12.48
N SER A 31 13.60 -10.72 11.40
CA SER A 31 14.01 -10.25 10.10
C SER A 31 14.04 -8.73 9.94
N VAL A 32 13.54 -7.97 10.93
CA VAL A 32 13.51 -6.50 10.89
C VAL A 32 14.90 -5.89 10.65
N GLU A 33 15.98 -6.56 11.07
CA GLU A 33 17.35 -6.07 10.96
C GLU A 33 17.89 -5.92 9.51
N TRP A 34 17.24 -6.49 8.48
CA TRP A 34 17.69 -6.46 7.06
C TRP A 34 17.00 -5.35 6.26
N GLY A 35 16.07 -4.62 6.90
CA GLY A 35 15.53 -3.37 6.37
C GLY A 35 14.44 -3.49 5.30
N TRP A 36 14.01 -4.69 4.88
CA TRP A 36 12.92 -4.83 3.89
C TRP A 36 11.50 -4.95 4.49
N HIS A 37 11.35 -4.64 5.78
CA HIS A 37 10.10 -4.81 6.55
C HIS A 37 9.24 -3.53 6.59
N GLY A 38 9.07 -2.90 5.42
CA GLY A 38 8.25 -1.70 5.26
C GLY A 38 6.86 -2.05 4.79
N GLY A 39 5.87 -2.09 5.70
CA GLY A 39 4.47 -2.06 5.29
C GLY A 39 4.17 -0.72 4.62
N PHE A 40 3.91 -0.70 3.30
CA PHE A 40 3.52 0.50 2.57
C PHE A 40 2.00 0.47 2.28
N PRO A 41 1.15 0.71 3.30
CA PRO A 41 -0.30 0.52 3.18
C PRO A 41 -0.95 1.42 2.13
N LYS A 42 -0.39 2.62 1.93
CA LYS A 42 -0.82 3.52 0.85
C LYS A 42 -0.43 3.00 -0.52
N GLY A 43 0.75 2.38 -0.67
CA GLY A 43 1.17 1.79 -1.94
C GLY A 43 0.33 0.60 -2.34
N ILE A 44 -0.05 -0.25 -1.39
CA ILE A 44 -0.97 -1.37 -1.66
C ILE A 44 -2.31 -0.86 -2.19
N GLN A 45 -2.86 0.20 -1.58
CA GLN A 45 -4.10 0.83 -2.05
C GLN A 45 -3.94 1.44 -3.46
N ILE A 46 -2.87 2.20 -3.70
CA ILE A 46 -2.63 2.81 -5.02
C ILE A 46 -2.43 1.74 -6.10
N ALA A 47 -1.59 0.75 -5.85
CA ALA A 47 -1.34 -0.35 -6.78
C ALA A 47 -2.60 -1.16 -7.04
N GLY A 48 -3.39 -1.48 -6.00
CA GLY A 48 -4.64 -2.22 -6.15
C GLY A 48 -5.68 -1.45 -6.97
N TRP A 49 -5.85 -0.14 -6.74
CA TRP A 49 -6.75 0.68 -7.54
C TRP A 49 -6.25 0.84 -8.98
N PHE A 50 -4.94 0.98 -9.19
CA PHE A 50 -4.34 1.02 -10.52
C PHE A 50 -4.60 -0.27 -11.30
N SER A 51 -4.38 -1.44 -10.70
CA SER A 51 -4.70 -2.74 -11.31
C SER A 51 -6.19 -2.90 -11.62
N THR A 52 -7.05 -2.49 -10.68
CA THR A 52 -8.52 -2.51 -10.86
C THR A 52 -8.93 -1.66 -12.06
N PHE A 53 -8.37 -0.45 -12.18
CA PHE A 53 -8.62 0.44 -13.31
C PHE A 53 -8.12 -0.14 -14.63
N GLY A 54 -6.93 -0.74 -14.64
CA GLY A 54 -6.38 -1.43 -15.81
C GLY A 54 -7.29 -2.53 -16.33
N MET A 55 -7.89 -3.34 -15.45
CA MET A 55 -8.84 -4.38 -15.86
C MET A 55 -10.13 -3.81 -16.45
N VAL A 56 -10.65 -2.71 -15.91
CA VAL A 56 -11.83 -2.05 -16.48
C VAL A 56 -11.49 -1.41 -17.84
N MET A 57 -10.30 -0.83 -17.99
CA MET A 57 -9.83 -0.29 -19.26
C MET A 57 -9.70 -1.38 -20.33
N MET A 58 -9.32 -2.60 -19.97
CA MET A 58 -9.24 -3.73 -20.91
C MET A 58 -10.59 -4.14 -21.50
N LEU A 59 -11.72 -3.64 -20.99
CA LEU A 59 -13.03 -3.81 -21.62
C LEU A 59 -13.17 -2.95 -22.89
N ILE A 60 -12.32 -1.93 -23.06
CA ILE A 60 -12.32 -1.03 -24.20
C ILE A 60 -11.35 -1.57 -25.25
N GLY A 61 -11.84 -1.86 -26.45
CA GLY A 61 -11.01 -2.18 -27.63
C GLY A 61 -10.50 -3.63 -27.74
N ASN A 62 -10.49 -4.42 -26.67
CA ASN A 62 -10.00 -5.81 -26.71
C ASN A 62 -11.04 -6.82 -27.26
N HIS A 63 -12.33 -6.59 -27.01
CA HIS A 63 -13.41 -7.49 -27.45
C HIS A 63 -14.59 -6.70 -28.01
N GLN A 64 -15.25 -7.24 -29.05
CA GLN A 64 -16.59 -6.78 -29.49
C GLN A 64 -17.66 -7.18 -28.47
N GLY A 65 -17.49 -6.70 -27.25
CA GLY A 65 -18.35 -6.89 -26.08
C GLY A 65 -19.18 -5.64 -25.79
N ILE A 66 -19.80 -5.60 -24.61
CA ILE A 66 -20.86 -4.65 -24.25
C ILE A 66 -20.45 -3.17 -24.35
N LEU A 67 -19.19 -2.86 -24.01
CA LEU A 67 -18.65 -1.49 -24.02
C LEU A 67 -18.10 -1.08 -25.39
N SER A 68 -17.82 -2.05 -26.26
CA SER A 68 -17.29 -1.82 -27.62
C SER A 68 -18.36 -1.86 -28.71
N GLY A 69 -19.65 -2.04 -28.35
CA GLY A 69 -20.78 -2.04 -29.28
C GLY A 69 -21.24 -3.41 -29.78
N GLY A 70 -20.83 -4.51 -29.15
CA GLY A 70 -21.25 -5.86 -29.51
C GLY A 70 -22.57 -6.32 -28.86
N ASN A 71 -23.30 -7.21 -29.54
CA ASN A 71 -24.67 -7.64 -29.20
C ASN A 71 -24.79 -8.61 -27.99
N GLY A 72 -23.85 -8.60 -27.04
CA GLY A 72 -23.95 -9.44 -25.84
C GLY A 72 -22.67 -9.56 -25.01
N PHE A 73 -22.83 -10.15 -23.81
CA PHE A 73 -21.74 -10.44 -22.89
C PHE A 73 -20.84 -11.54 -23.45
N LYS A 74 -19.54 -11.25 -23.57
CA LYS A 74 -18.53 -12.29 -23.80
C LYS A 74 -18.08 -12.82 -22.44
N SER A 75 -17.73 -14.11 -22.40
CA SER A 75 -17.23 -14.75 -21.17
C SER A 75 -16.03 -14.00 -20.59
N ALA A 76 -15.12 -13.51 -21.44
CA ALA A 76 -13.96 -12.72 -21.05
C ALA A 76 -14.33 -11.40 -20.34
N ASP A 77 -15.33 -10.67 -20.82
CA ASP A 77 -15.77 -9.40 -20.20
C ASP A 77 -16.36 -9.65 -18.82
N VAL A 78 -17.14 -10.73 -18.68
CA VAL A 78 -17.73 -11.13 -17.40
C VAL A 78 -16.63 -11.44 -16.38
N TRP A 79 -15.57 -12.16 -16.79
CA TRP A 79 -14.43 -12.43 -15.92
C TRP A 79 -13.67 -11.16 -15.52
N LEU A 80 -13.40 -10.25 -16.47
CA LEU A 80 -12.74 -8.98 -16.19
C LEU A 80 -13.55 -8.15 -15.19
N ILE A 81 -14.86 -7.99 -15.41
CA ILE A 81 -15.75 -7.24 -14.52
C ILE A 81 -15.83 -7.90 -13.15
N THR A 82 -15.96 -9.23 -13.09
CA THR A 82 -16.08 -9.97 -11.83
C THR A 82 -14.84 -9.82 -10.96
N ILE A 83 -13.65 -10.03 -11.53
CA ILE A 83 -12.40 -9.92 -10.79
C ILE A 83 -12.17 -8.44 -10.39
N ALA A 84 -12.48 -7.48 -11.27
CA ALA A 84 -12.34 -6.05 -10.95
C ALA A 84 -13.27 -5.64 -9.81
N ALA A 85 -14.51 -6.13 -9.79
CA ALA A 85 -15.46 -5.90 -8.72
C ALA A 85 -14.97 -6.49 -7.38
N ILE A 86 -14.46 -7.72 -7.39
CA ILE A 86 -13.88 -8.35 -6.20
C ILE A 86 -12.70 -7.54 -5.66
N MET A 87 -11.79 -7.10 -6.52
CA MET A 87 -10.66 -6.25 -6.12
C MET A 87 -11.12 -4.93 -5.52
N ALA A 88 -12.04 -4.22 -6.18
CA ALA A 88 -12.58 -2.96 -5.70
C ALA A 88 -13.23 -3.11 -4.32
N ILE A 89 -14.04 -4.16 -4.12
CA ILE A 89 -14.68 -4.46 -2.83
C ILE A 89 -13.63 -4.76 -1.77
N GLY A 90 -12.61 -5.57 -2.08
CA GLY A 90 -11.50 -5.87 -1.17
C GLY A 90 -10.74 -4.62 -0.73
N LEU A 91 -10.42 -3.71 -1.66
CA LEU A 91 -9.75 -2.44 -1.40
C LEU A 91 -10.60 -1.51 -0.52
N LEU A 92 -11.90 -1.43 -0.79
CA LEU A 92 -12.84 -0.66 0.02
C LEU A 92 -12.99 -1.24 1.44
N TYR A 93 -13.05 -2.57 1.56
CA TYR A 93 -13.09 -3.25 2.85
C TYR A 93 -11.82 -2.99 3.67
N ASP A 94 -10.65 -3.10 3.04
CA ASP A 94 -9.36 -2.78 3.65
C ASP A 94 -9.32 -1.31 4.13
N LEU A 95 -9.77 -0.37 3.29
CA LEU A 95 -9.84 1.04 3.66
C LEU A 95 -10.79 1.28 4.85
N ARG A 96 -11.94 0.61 4.87
CA ARG A 96 -12.90 0.70 5.99
C ARG A 96 -12.34 0.08 7.27
N ARG A 97 -11.67 -1.08 7.19
CA ARG A 97 -11.03 -1.74 8.33
C ARG A 97 -9.96 -0.84 8.95
N ARG A 98 -9.10 -0.23 8.13
CA ARG A 98 -8.07 0.72 8.61
C ARG A 98 -8.70 1.94 9.30
N LYS A 99 -9.78 2.48 8.73
CA LYS A 99 -10.54 3.60 9.32
C LYS A 99 -11.38 3.22 10.55
N THR A 100 -11.44 1.96 10.94
CA THR A 100 -12.21 1.53 12.13
C THR A 100 -11.33 0.84 13.17
N ALA A 101 -10.04 0.71 12.89
CA ALA A 101 -9.06 0.06 13.76
C ALA A 101 -8.89 0.79 15.11
N TRP A 102 -9.04 2.12 15.15
CA TRP A 102 -8.92 2.90 16.39
C TRP A 102 -10.08 2.73 17.38
N ARG A 103 -11.14 2.00 17.00
CA ARG A 103 -12.32 1.77 17.86
C ARG A 103 -12.26 0.44 18.62
N ARG A 104 -11.15 -0.29 18.54
CA ARG A 104 -10.91 -1.53 19.26
C ARG A 104 -9.75 -1.37 20.21
#